data_AF-A0A959I3M0-F1
#
_entry.id   AF-A0A959I3M0-F1
#
_cell.length_a   1.000
_cell.length_b   1.000
_cell.length_c   1.000
_cell.angle_alpha   90.00
_cell.angle_beta   90.00
_cell.angle_gamma   90.00
#
_symmetry.space_group_name_H-M   'P 1'
#
loop_
_entity.id
_entity.type
_entity.pdbx_description
1 polymer ?
#
loop_
_entity_poly.entity_id
_entity_poly.type
_entity_poly.pdbx_seq_one_letter_code
_entity_poly.pdbx_strand_id
1 'polypeptide(L)'
;MKNITTHLALVQAILLLFVSVFAYGQEVEKTLVKSFNLEGNQAVTFDVPGAVELQTWNNNYLRVQIQVSLENGSEALLKSLVQAGRYNLRSEEKDGVYTIVAPDLGREVRIGGKPIVDKVSFLIHAPENVLVKMPGLQENTVAEASSSF
;
A
#
# COMPACT_ATOMS: atom_id res chain seq x y z
N MET A 1 32.01 8.29 -51.74
CA MET A 1 32.44 8.04 -50.34
C MET A 1 31.80 8.96 -49.29
N LYS A 2 30.98 9.96 -49.64
CA LYS A 2 30.33 10.86 -48.65
C LYS A 2 29.04 10.30 -48.03
N ASN A 3 28.36 9.39 -48.74
CA ASN A 3 27.01 8.94 -48.38
C ASN A 3 27.03 7.90 -47.25
N ILE A 4 28.07 7.05 -47.19
CA ILE A 4 28.22 6.01 -46.16
C ILE A 4 28.48 6.62 -44.78
N THR A 5 29.26 7.71 -44.72
CA THR A 5 29.56 8.43 -43.46
C THR A 5 28.35 9.17 -42.91
N THR A 6 27.49 9.73 -43.77
CA THR A 6 26.22 10.34 -43.33
C THR A 6 25.20 9.31 -42.84
N HIS A 7 25.13 8.14 -43.47
CA HIS A 7 24.28 7.05 -42.97
C HIS A 7 24.81 6.48 -41.64
N LEU A 8 26.13 6.39 -41.46
CA LEU A 8 26.75 5.96 -40.21
C LEU A 8 26.49 6.96 -39.05
N ALA A 9 26.59 8.26 -39.33
CA ALA A 9 26.26 9.31 -38.37
C ALA A 9 24.76 9.33 -38.01
N LEU A 10 23.87 9.08 -38.97
CA LEU A 10 22.43 8.97 -38.74
C LEU A 10 22.08 7.77 -37.86
N VAL A 11 22.70 6.60 -38.11
CA VAL A 11 22.52 5.40 -37.28
C VAL A 11 23.04 5.60 -35.87
N GLN A 12 24.17 6.30 -35.68
CA GLN A 12 24.67 6.67 -34.35
C GLN A 12 23.74 7.64 -33.61
N ALA A 13 23.15 8.62 -34.30
CA ALA A 13 22.19 9.54 -33.70
C ALA A 13 20.89 8.82 -33.26
N ILE A 14 20.42 7.85 -34.04
CA ILE A 14 19.26 7.01 -33.69
C ILE A 14 19.57 6.08 -32.51
N LEU A 15 20.78 5.51 -32.45
CA LEU A 15 21.21 4.64 -31.35
C LEU A 15 21.33 5.41 -30.02
N LEU A 16 21.78 6.67 -30.04
CA LEU A 16 21.86 7.52 -28.85
C LEU A 16 20.47 7.95 -28.33
N LEU A 17 19.48 8.09 -29.21
CA LEU A 17 18.09 8.41 -28.84
C LEU A 17 17.34 7.25 -28.16
N PHE A 18 17.80 6.00 -28.36
CA PHE A 18 17.18 4.80 -27.76
C PHE A 18 17.61 4.54 -26.31
N VAL A 19 18.72 5.14 -25.85
CA VAL A 19 19.26 4.90 -24.49
C VAL A 19 18.52 5.70 -23.41
N SER A 20 17.81 6.78 -23.75
CA SER A 20 17.21 7.69 -22.76
C SER A 20 15.85 7.27 -22.21
N VAL A 21 15.29 6.11 -22.61
CA VAL A 21 13.90 5.73 -22.25
C VAL A 21 13.80 4.81 -21.02
N PHE A 22 14.92 4.48 -20.36
CA PHE A 22 14.91 3.58 -19.19
C PHE A 22 15.08 4.27 -17.83
N ALA A 23 14.87 5.59 -17.75
CA ALA A 23 14.77 6.28 -16.47
C ALA A 23 13.39 6.07 -15.83
N TYR A 24 13.02 4.80 -15.58
CA TYR A 24 11.94 4.51 -14.65
C TYR A 24 12.44 4.89 -13.25
N GLY A 25 11.72 5.79 -12.57
CA GLY A 25 12.00 6.14 -11.19
C GLY A 25 12.11 4.88 -10.35
N GLN A 26 13.11 4.82 -9.47
CA GLN A 26 13.27 3.69 -8.55
C GLN A 26 12.13 3.76 -7.52
N GLU A 27 11.00 3.13 -7.83
CA GLU A 27 9.96 2.83 -6.85
C GLU A 27 10.39 1.58 -6.09
N VAL A 28 10.55 1.73 -4.78
CA VAL A 28 10.93 0.63 -3.90
C VAL A 28 9.71 0.18 -3.14
N GLU A 29 9.41 -1.11 -3.21
CA GLU A 29 8.21 -1.70 -2.61
C GLU A 29 8.54 -2.70 -1.51
N LYS A 30 7.63 -2.83 -0.54
CA LYS A 30 7.67 -3.86 0.48
C LYS A 30 6.28 -4.25 0.96
N THR A 31 6.09 -5.55 1.10
CA THR A 31 4.89 -6.11 1.75
C THR A 31 5.20 -6.48 3.19
N LEU A 32 4.37 -5.99 4.11
CA LEU A 32 4.38 -6.35 5.52
C LEU A 32 3.12 -7.13 5.85
N VAL A 33 3.19 -8.01 6.86
CA VAL A 33 2.04 -8.79 7.31
C VAL A 33 1.93 -8.66 8.81
N LYS A 34 0.72 -8.34 9.30
CA LYS A 34 0.40 -8.35 10.71
C LYS A 34 -0.87 -9.17 10.98
N SER A 35 -0.81 -9.99 12.02
CA SER A 35 -1.94 -10.77 12.49
C SER A 35 -2.44 -10.23 13.83
N PHE A 36 -3.76 -10.22 13.99
CA PHE A 36 -4.45 -9.79 15.19
C PHE A 36 -5.30 -10.94 15.70
N ASN A 37 -5.03 -11.35 16.94
CA ASN A 37 -5.97 -12.18 17.68
C ASN A 37 -7.17 -11.30 18.03
N LEU A 38 -8.37 -11.76 17.70
CA LEU A 38 -9.59 -10.98 17.91
C LEU A 38 -10.09 -11.07 19.35
N GLU A 39 -9.53 -11.96 20.17
CA GLU A 39 -9.88 -12.11 21.60
C GLU A 39 -11.40 -12.29 21.84
N GLY A 40 -12.10 -12.88 20.86
CA GLY A 40 -13.55 -13.08 20.89
C GLY A 40 -14.38 -11.93 20.31
N ASN A 41 -13.76 -10.81 19.91
CA ASN A 41 -14.45 -9.71 19.24
C ASN A 41 -14.98 -10.13 17.86
N GLN A 42 -16.27 -9.94 17.64
CA GLN A 42 -16.95 -10.21 16.37
C GLN A 42 -17.12 -8.96 15.51
N ALA A 43 -16.66 -7.81 16.00
CA ALA A 43 -16.66 -6.55 15.26
C ALA A 43 -15.32 -5.84 15.45
N VAL A 44 -14.75 -5.35 14.35
CA VAL A 44 -13.49 -4.61 14.32
C VAL A 44 -13.67 -3.36 13.50
N THR A 45 -13.27 -2.21 14.03
CA THR A 45 -13.17 -0.97 13.26
C THR A 45 -11.76 -0.83 12.73
N PHE A 46 -11.61 -0.48 11.45
CA PHE A 46 -10.33 -0.27 10.80
C PHE A 46 -10.16 1.21 10.47
N ASP A 47 -9.39 1.93 11.28
CA ASP A 47 -9.14 3.37 11.14
C ASP A 47 -7.68 3.61 10.77
N VAL A 48 -7.42 3.52 9.46
CA VAL A 48 -6.08 3.72 8.89
C VAL A 48 -6.13 4.69 7.71
N PRO A 49 -5.08 5.48 7.50
CA PRO A 49 -4.99 6.32 6.31
C PRO A 49 -4.51 5.48 5.12
N GLY A 50 -5.32 5.38 4.07
CA GLY A 50 -4.96 4.72 2.81
C GLY A 50 -6.09 3.91 2.19
N ALA A 51 -5.80 3.26 1.07
CA ALA A 51 -6.74 2.36 0.42
C ALA A 51 -6.83 1.04 1.20
N VAL A 52 -8.05 0.55 1.40
CA VAL A 52 -8.31 -0.70 2.13
C VAL A 52 -9.17 -1.62 1.29
N GLU A 53 -8.72 -2.86 1.15
CA GLU A 53 -9.45 -3.96 0.54
C GLU A 53 -9.78 -5.02 1.59
N LEU A 54 -10.95 -5.65 1.45
CA LEU A 54 -11.43 -6.69 2.36
C LEU A 54 -11.60 -8.00 1.60
N GLN A 55 -11.03 -9.06 2.16
CA GLN A 55 -11.22 -10.44 1.75
C GLN A 55 -11.64 -11.26 2.95
N THR A 56 -12.53 -12.20 2.71
CA THR A 56 -12.95 -13.16 3.72
C THR A 56 -12.10 -14.42 3.60
N TRP A 57 -11.78 -15.04 4.74
CA TRP A 57 -11.03 -16.29 4.76
C TRP A 57 -11.43 -17.22 5.91
N ASN A 58 -11.14 -18.52 5.75
CA ASN A 58 -11.41 -19.53 6.76
C ASN A 58 -10.26 -19.58 7.78
N ASN A 59 -10.25 -18.64 8.73
CA ASN A 59 -9.32 -18.62 9.86
C ASN A 59 -9.95 -17.96 11.10
N ASN A 60 -9.30 -18.02 12.27
CA ASN A 60 -9.80 -17.47 13.53
C ASN A 60 -9.13 -16.16 13.98
N TYR A 61 -8.25 -15.61 13.14
CA TYR A 61 -7.58 -14.34 13.38
C TYR A 61 -7.72 -13.43 12.16
N LEU A 62 -7.55 -12.14 12.37
CA LEU A 62 -7.52 -11.15 11.31
C LEU A 62 -6.08 -11.00 10.82
N ARG A 63 -5.86 -11.01 9.51
CA ARG A 63 -4.54 -10.74 8.90
C ARG A 63 -4.62 -9.51 8.02
N VAL A 64 -3.73 -8.56 8.26
CA VAL A 64 -3.56 -7.39 7.39
C VAL A 64 -2.25 -7.55 6.62
N GLN A 65 -2.33 -7.46 5.30
CA GLN A 65 -1.18 -7.22 4.45
C GLN A 65 -1.09 -5.72 4.17
N ILE A 66 0.11 -5.16 4.34
CA ILE A 66 0.38 -3.74 4.12
C ILE A 66 1.34 -3.67 2.94
N GLN A 67 0.92 -3.08 1.84
CA GLN A 67 1.80 -2.79 0.72
C GLN A 67 2.28 -1.35 0.85
N VAL A 68 3.59 -1.16 0.80
CA VAL A 68 4.23 0.15 0.93
C VAL A 68 5.14 0.37 -0.26
N SER A 69 5.02 1.52 -0.92
CA SER A 69 5.99 1.98 -1.90
C SER A 69 6.54 3.36 -1.56
N LEU A 70 7.82 3.58 -1.87
CA LEU A 70 8.48 4.89 -1.78
C LEU A 70 8.82 5.39 -3.18
N GLU A 71 8.30 6.55 -3.53
CA GLU A 71 8.70 7.24 -4.74
C GLU A 71 10.06 7.93 -4.50
N ASN A 72 11.05 7.66 -5.36
CA ASN A 72 12.41 8.21 -5.23
C ASN A 72 13.11 7.83 -3.91
N GLY A 73 12.71 6.70 -3.30
CA GLY A 73 13.28 6.16 -2.07
C GLY A 73 14.35 5.10 -2.33
N SER A 74 15.10 4.74 -1.28
CA SER A 74 16.01 3.58 -1.32
C SER A 74 15.49 2.44 -0.46
N GLU A 75 15.90 1.21 -0.76
CA GLU A 75 15.57 0.04 0.07
C GLU A 75 16.07 0.20 1.51
N ALA A 76 17.26 0.77 1.69
CA ALA A 76 17.80 1.07 3.02
C ALA A 76 16.90 2.04 3.79
N LEU A 77 16.33 3.04 3.12
CA LEU A 77 15.37 3.97 3.71
C LEU A 77 14.07 3.24 4.09
N LEU A 78 13.45 2.51 3.16
CA LEU A 78 12.22 1.78 3.44
C LEU A 78 12.40 0.81 4.61
N LYS A 79 13.53 0.10 4.64
CA LYS A 79 13.90 -0.77 5.77
C LYS A 79 14.00 -0.01 7.09
N SER A 80 14.61 1.18 7.08
CA SER A 80 14.74 2.02 8.28
C SER A 80 13.37 2.50 8.78
N LEU A 81 12.47 2.91 7.88
CA LEU A 81 11.10 3.33 8.23
C LEU A 81 10.28 2.17 8.80
N VAL A 82 10.40 0.97 8.23
CA VAL A 82 9.80 -0.26 8.77
C VAL A 82 10.35 -0.57 10.17
N GLN A 83 11.67 -0.50 10.35
CA GLN A 83 12.30 -0.75 11.65
C GLN A 83 11.91 0.28 12.72
N ALA A 84 11.72 1.54 12.32
CA ALA A 84 11.21 2.60 13.17
C ALA A 84 9.71 2.44 13.51
N GLY A 85 9.04 1.45 12.92
CA GLY A 85 7.64 1.14 13.20
C GLY A 85 6.64 2.06 12.53
N ARG A 86 7.02 2.85 11.51
CA ARG A 86 6.14 3.79 10.80
C ARG A 86 4.86 3.12 10.29
N TYR A 87 4.98 1.89 9.80
CA TYR A 87 3.87 1.11 9.23
C TYR A 87 3.25 0.12 10.22
N ASN A 88 3.57 0.22 11.51
CA ASN A 88 3.01 -0.67 12.51
C ASN A 88 1.54 -0.34 12.74
N LEU A 89 0.71 -1.37 12.62
CA LEU A 89 -0.68 -1.32 13.07
C LEU A 89 -0.76 -1.69 14.55
N ARG A 90 -1.71 -1.13 15.29
CA ARG A 90 -2.00 -1.48 16.68
C ARG A 90 -3.49 -1.73 16.84
N SER A 91 -3.84 -2.64 17.74
CA SER A 91 -5.20 -2.76 18.24
C SER A 91 -5.34 -1.91 19.49
N GLU A 92 -6.45 -1.19 19.55
CA GLU A 92 -6.84 -0.36 20.68
C GLU A 92 -8.31 -0.64 20.97
N GLU A 93 -8.67 -0.71 22.25
CA GLU A 93 -10.05 -0.78 22.68
C GLU A 93 -10.45 0.57 23.25
N LYS A 94 -11.39 1.24 22.57
CA LYS A 94 -11.90 2.55 22.99
C LYS A 94 -13.41 2.51 22.98
N ASP A 95 -14.02 2.89 24.10
CA ASP A 95 -15.48 2.91 24.28
C ASP A 95 -16.15 1.55 23.97
N GLY A 96 -15.46 0.43 24.26
CA GLY A 96 -15.92 -0.93 23.96
C GLY A 96 -15.83 -1.34 22.49
N VAL A 97 -15.12 -0.56 21.65
CA VAL A 97 -14.90 -0.84 20.24
C VAL A 97 -13.46 -1.26 20.01
N TYR A 98 -13.26 -2.49 19.54
CA TYR A 98 -11.96 -2.98 19.09
C TYR A 98 -11.60 -2.31 17.76
N THR A 99 -10.56 -1.50 17.76
CA THR A 99 -10.15 -0.66 16.63
C THR A 99 -8.72 -0.97 16.25
N ILE A 100 -8.45 -1.17 14.96
CA ILE A 100 -7.10 -1.27 14.42
C ILE A 100 -6.71 0.09 13.84
N VAL A 101 -5.58 0.62 14.29
CA VAL A 101 -5.07 1.96 13.94
C VAL A 101 -3.63 1.90 13.42
N ALA A 102 -3.25 2.93 12.65
CA ALA A 102 -1.88 3.15 12.16
C ALA A 102 -1.30 4.46 12.74
N PRO A 103 -0.92 4.49 14.04
CA PRO A 103 -0.68 5.74 14.78
C PRO A 103 0.51 6.55 14.25
N ASP A 104 1.48 5.86 13.65
CA ASP A 104 2.74 6.44 13.22
C ASP A 104 2.75 6.83 11.72
N LEU A 105 1.73 6.41 10.95
CA LEU A 105 1.70 6.54 9.49
C LEU A 105 1.40 7.96 9.02
N GLY A 106 0.48 8.66 9.69
CA GLY A 106 0.08 10.03 9.32
C GLY A 106 1.11 11.11 9.65
N ARG A 107 2.23 10.77 10.30
CA ARG A 107 3.25 11.76 10.67
C ARG A 107 4.14 12.11 9.48
N GLU A 108 4.45 13.38 9.29
CA GLU A 108 5.45 13.81 8.30
C GLU A 108 6.85 13.32 8.74
N VAL A 109 7.60 12.74 7.81
CA VAL A 109 9.00 12.36 8.00
C VAL A 109 9.84 13.06 6.94
N ARG A 110 10.97 13.63 7.35
CA ARG A 110 11.89 14.36 6.47
C ARG A 110 13.29 13.78 6.52
N ILE A 111 13.96 13.73 5.37
CA ILE A 111 15.36 13.31 5.25
C ILE A 111 16.10 14.35 4.42
N GLY A 112 17.17 14.93 4.99
CA GLY A 112 17.88 16.04 4.36
C GLY A 112 16.97 17.23 4.02
N GLY A 113 15.94 17.48 4.85
CA GLY A 113 14.97 18.56 4.66
C GLY A 113 13.82 18.26 3.68
N LYS A 114 13.91 17.19 2.88
CA LYS A 114 12.88 16.78 1.94
C LYS A 114 11.85 15.85 2.61
N PRO A 115 10.54 16.07 2.42
CA PRO A 115 9.52 15.15 2.91
C PRO A 115 9.60 13.81 2.17
N ILE A 116 9.35 12.72 2.90
CA ILE A 116 9.17 11.40 2.31
C ILE A 116 7.69 11.23 1.94
N VAL A 117 7.45 10.79 0.71
CA VAL A 117 6.12 10.46 0.21
C VAL A 117 6.05 8.94 0.04
N ASP A 118 5.25 8.30 0.88
CA ASP A 118 4.92 6.89 0.81
C ASP A 118 3.50 6.65 0.28
N LYS A 119 3.34 5.63 -0.55
CA LYS A 119 2.02 5.09 -0.92
C LYS A 119 1.79 3.84 -0.08
N VAL A 120 0.67 3.78 0.63
CA VAL A 120 0.32 2.66 1.51
C VAL A 120 -1.09 2.18 1.20
N SER A 121 -1.24 0.86 1.04
CA SER A 121 -2.52 0.18 0.91
C SER A 121 -2.58 -1.04 1.83
N PHE A 122 -3.81 -1.45 2.17
CA PHE A 122 -4.09 -2.51 3.12
C PHE A 122 -4.99 -3.56 2.48
N LEU A 123 -4.63 -4.83 2.60
CA LEU A 123 -5.49 -5.96 2.30
C LEU A 123 -5.80 -6.72 3.59
N ILE A 124 -7.05 -6.66 4.02
CA ILE A 124 -7.56 -7.30 5.22
C ILE A 124 -8.13 -8.66 4.86
N HIS A 125 -7.64 -9.71 5.51
CA HIS A 125 -8.25 -11.03 5.52
C HIS A 125 -8.98 -11.20 6.85
N ALA A 126 -10.30 -11.14 6.81
CA ALA A 126 -11.17 -11.24 7.98
C ALA A 126 -11.89 -12.60 8.02
N PRO A 127 -12.02 -13.23 9.20
CA PRO A 127 -12.88 -14.40 9.37
C PRO A 127 -14.33 -14.13 8.92
N GLU A 128 -15.02 -15.16 8.44
CA GLU A 128 -16.42 -15.07 7.97
C GLU A 128 -17.40 -14.51 9.02
N ASN A 129 -17.12 -14.73 10.30
CA ASN A 129 -17.97 -14.33 11.43
C ASN A 129 -17.56 -12.98 12.06
N VAL A 130 -16.75 -12.18 11.39
CA VAL A 130 -16.22 -10.90 11.92
C VAL A 130 -16.65 -9.74 11.04
N LEU A 131 -17.39 -8.81 11.63
CA LEU A 131 -17.82 -7.58 10.96
C LEU A 131 -16.67 -6.56 10.96
N VAL A 132 -16.18 -6.20 9.78
CA VAL A 132 -15.17 -5.13 9.61
C VAL A 132 -15.87 -3.83 9.25
N LYS A 133 -15.69 -2.80 10.09
CA LYS A 133 -16.20 -1.44 9.87
C LYS A 133 -15.07 -0.53 9.43
N MET A 134 -15.31 0.33 8.44
CA MET A 134 -14.33 1.31 7.96
C MET A 134 -14.94 2.71 8.04
N PRO A 135 -14.40 3.63 8.87
CA PRO A 135 -14.87 4.99 8.92
C PRO A 135 -14.48 5.70 7.60
N GLY A 136 -15.44 5.89 6.69
CA GLY A 136 -15.26 6.69 5.48
C GLY A 136 -15.39 5.96 4.14
N LEU A 137 -15.54 4.63 4.12
CA LEU A 137 -16.01 3.93 2.92
C LEU A 137 -17.53 3.87 2.98
N GLN A 138 -18.20 4.67 2.15
CA GLN A 138 -19.60 4.43 1.83
C GLN A 138 -19.68 3.01 1.26
N GLU A 139 -20.56 2.19 1.84
CA GLU A 139 -20.90 0.88 1.28
C GLU A 139 -21.25 1.06 -0.20
N ASN A 140 -20.44 0.48 -1.10
CA ASN A 140 -20.92 0.21 -2.45
C ASN A 140 -21.95 -0.91 -2.30
N THR A 141 -23.19 -0.49 -2.06
CA THR A 141 -24.37 -1.33 -2.07
C THR A 141 -24.38 -2.17 -3.34
N VAL A 142 -24.34 -3.49 -3.17
CA VAL A 142 -24.77 -4.45 -4.18
C VAL A 142 -26.25 -4.18 -4.43
N ALA A 143 -26.55 -3.32 -5.40
CA ALA A 143 -27.87 -3.17 -5.96
C ALA A 143 -27.86 -3.80 -7.36
N GLU A 144 -28.87 -4.64 -7.57
CA GLU A 144 -29.46 -5.00 -8.87
C GLU A 144 -28.94 -6.28 -9.56
N ALA A 145 -29.47 -7.41 -9.09
CA ALA A 145 -29.94 -8.49 -9.98
C ALA A 145 -31.06 -9.28 -9.29
N SER A 146 -32.23 -8.66 -9.14
CA SER A 146 -33.47 -9.36 -8.76
C SER A 146 -34.69 -8.63 -9.36
N SER A 147 -34.80 -8.72 -10.68
CA SER A 147 -36.08 -8.65 -11.41
C SER A 147 -35.85 -9.50 -12.67
N SER A 148 -36.49 -10.64 -12.87
CA SER A 148 -37.92 -10.73 -13.16
C SER A 148 -38.40 -12.17 -12.97
N PHE A 149 -39.46 -12.36 -12.21
CA PHE A 149 -40.46 -13.40 -12.47
C PHE A 149 -41.66 -12.72 -13.14
#